data_AF-C5L8X7-F1
#
_entry.id   AF-C5L8X7-F1
#
_cell.length_a   1.000
_cell.length_b   1.000
_cell.length_c   1.000
_cell.angle_alpha   90.00
_cell.angle_beta   90.00
_cell.angle_gamma   90.00
#
_symmetry.space_group_name_H-M   'P 1'
#
loop_
_entity.id
_entity.type
_entity.pdbx_description
1 polymer ?
#
loop_
_entity_poly.entity_id
_entity_poly.type
_entity_poly.pdbx_seq_one_letter_code
_entity_poly.pdbx_strand_id
1 'polypeptide(L)'
;MGPAKRLKEALDGKDARLRPSSLTSARCISPTRPGGVSVDERTQRKLELIRAVCRYLGSELRLDLPGNFYREWSGKPSQSLIYLYVSYKDRIQPPDEFVEDAAPGRPYRGFGPSETAAHAAEQYWRARKFDTLLYRTVASRSAKISYRLLRYEDSAIVFVVAHEALHVHLRKSGIKIPYDYEEALADWVGLQVVLGFSKCRNELREAVTLDADEAVRFVDRMEKFHSLICEVLQGEAASLARIQDAWDRAIAAEHTISAKVYRFGFSVFNKAFLLRYSAYCAKYFHLKSVLCESGGEFNPAFGNLHRWLEKIADNIESLG
;
A
#
# COMPACT_ATOMS: atom_id res chain seq x y z
N MET A 1 31.72 16.46 -4.30
CA MET A 1 31.00 16.20 -5.57
C MET A 1 29.74 15.43 -5.25
N GLY A 2 28.56 15.99 -5.56
CA GLY A 2 27.27 15.45 -5.11
C GLY A 2 26.83 14.18 -5.84
N PRO A 3 25.95 13.36 -5.23
CA PRO A 3 25.47 12.08 -5.76
C PRO A 3 24.86 12.19 -7.17
N ALA A 4 24.21 13.32 -7.47
CA ALA A 4 23.56 13.58 -8.76
C ALA A 4 24.52 13.63 -9.96
N LYS A 5 25.81 13.92 -9.77
CA LYS A 5 26.79 14.01 -10.87
C LYS A 5 27.37 12.64 -11.26
N ARG A 6 27.43 11.69 -10.32
CA ARG A 6 27.90 10.31 -10.58
C ARG A 6 26.88 9.46 -11.32
N LEU A 7 25.58 9.76 -11.17
CA LEU A 7 24.50 9.04 -11.83
C LEU A 7 24.42 9.32 -13.34
N LYS A 8 24.88 10.50 -13.79
CA LYS A 8 24.87 10.87 -15.22
C LYS A 8 25.94 10.15 -16.03
N GLU A 9 27.09 9.84 -15.43
CA GLU A 9 28.22 9.18 -16.11
C GLU A 9 28.04 7.65 -16.21
N ALA A 10 27.20 7.04 -15.36
CA ALA A 10 26.88 5.61 -15.45
C ALA A 10 25.83 5.27 -16.54
N LEU A 11 25.09 6.28 -17.04
CA LEU A 11 23.99 6.09 -18.00
C LEU A 11 24.46 6.02 -19.47
N ASP A 12 25.71 6.35 -19.77
CA ASP A 12 26.25 6.41 -21.14
C ASP A 12 27.03 5.14 -21.56
N GLY A 13 27.07 4.10 -20.70
CA GLY A 13 27.95 2.94 -20.88
C GLY A 13 27.26 1.59 -21.12
N LYS A 14 27.12 1.22 -22.41
CA LYS A 14 27.16 -0.15 -22.98
C LYS A 14 25.98 -1.14 -22.77
N ASP A 15 25.16 -1.20 -23.82
CA ASP A 15 24.91 -2.34 -24.72
C ASP A 15 25.19 -3.79 -24.23
N ALA A 16 24.13 -4.61 -24.14
CA ALA A 16 24.21 -6.07 -24.28
C ALA A 16 22.88 -6.63 -24.80
N ARG A 17 22.94 -7.20 -26.01
CA ARG A 17 21.84 -7.84 -26.75
C ARG A 17 21.48 -9.18 -26.09
N LEU A 18 20.21 -9.36 -25.75
CA LEU A 18 19.61 -10.68 -25.52
C LEU A 18 18.32 -10.78 -26.34
N ARG A 19 18.27 -11.78 -27.23
CA ARG A 19 17.10 -12.14 -28.03
C ARG A 19 16.08 -12.87 -27.13
N PRO A 20 14.78 -12.58 -27.20
CA PRO A 20 13.78 -13.47 -26.62
C PRO A 20 13.37 -14.55 -27.62
N SER A 21 13.44 -15.80 -27.16
CA SER A 21 12.82 -16.96 -27.76
C SER A 21 11.30 -16.91 -27.55
N SER A 22 10.57 -17.29 -28.61
CA SER A 22 9.11 -17.38 -28.72
C SER A 22 8.38 -17.90 -27.47
N LEU A 23 7.54 -17.05 -26.88
CA LEU A 23 6.49 -17.45 -25.94
C LEU A 23 5.12 -17.35 -26.62
N THR A 24 4.42 -18.48 -26.56
CA THR A 24 3.09 -18.75 -27.11
C THR A 24 2.03 -17.83 -26.49
N SER A 25 1.25 -17.20 -27.38
CA SER A 25 0.10 -16.35 -27.09
C SER A 25 -0.93 -17.06 -26.19
N ALA A 26 -1.00 -16.63 -24.92
CA ALA A 26 -2.12 -16.94 -24.05
C ALA A 26 -3.28 -15.98 -24.35
N ARG A 27 -4.41 -16.52 -24.81
CA ARG A 27 -5.63 -15.76 -25.12
C ARG A 27 -6.06 -14.89 -23.93
N CYS A 28 -6.06 -13.57 -24.14
CA CYS A 28 -6.62 -12.58 -23.23
C CYS A 28 -8.14 -12.78 -23.09
N ILE A 29 -8.58 -13.28 -21.93
CA ILE A 29 -9.99 -13.19 -21.54
C ILE A 29 -10.21 -11.78 -20.98
N SER A 30 -10.92 -10.93 -21.72
CA SER A 30 -11.36 -9.62 -21.24
C SER A 30 -12.36 -9.83 -20.09
N PRO A 31 -12.25 -9.10 -18.96
CA PRO A 31 -13.19 -9.25 -17.88
C PRO A 31 -14.46 -8.51 -18.30
N THR A 32 -15.46 -9.24 -18.77
CA THR A 32 -16.79 -8.69 -18.97
C THR A 32 -17.37 -8.26 -17.63
N ARG A 33 -18.03 -7.10 -17.62
CA ARG A 33 -18.76 -6.60 -16.47
C ARG A 33 -19.81 -7.65 -16.04
N PRO A 34 -20.11 -7.82 -14.74
CA PRO A 34 -21.34 -8.48 -14.35
C PRO A 34 -22.50 -7.74 -15.04
N GLY A 35 -23.17 -8.38 -16.00
CA GLY A 35 -24.23 -7.78 -16.82
C GLY A 35 -23.86 -7.34 -18.26
N GLY A 36 -22.68 -7.66 -18.79
CA GLY A 36 -22.40 -7.58 -20.24
C GLY A 36 -22.21 -6.18 -20.85
N VAL A 37 -22.12 -5.12 -20.04
CA VAL A 37 -21.88 -3.75 -20.53
C VAL A 37 -20.39 -3.55 -20.86
N SER A 38 -20.08 -2.92 -22.00
CA SER A 38 -18.71 -2.55 -22.37
C SER A 38 -18.08 -1.66 -21.29
N VAL A 39 -16.81 -1.93 -21.01
CA VAL A 39 -16.02 -1.18 -20.04
C VAL A 39 -15.44 0.04 -20.76
N ASP A 40 -15.56 1.24 -20.18
CA ASP A 40 -15.00 2.45 -20.79
C ASP A 40 -13.47 2.35 -20.93
N GLU A 41 -12.89 3.08 -21.90
CA GLU A 41 -11.46 3.01 -22.23
C GLU A 41 -10.56 3.27 -21.02
N ARG A 42 -10.93 4.22 -20.15
CA ARG A 42 -10.17 4.54 -18.94
C ARG A 42 -10.16 3.37 -17.97
N THR A 43 -11.31 2.73 -17.75
CA THR A 43 -11.41 1.55 -16.91
C THR A 43 -10.64 0.38 -17.50
N GLN A 44 -10.73 0.17 -18.81
CA GLN A 44 -9.99 -0.88 -19.51
C GLN A 44 -8.47 -0.71 -19.36
N ARG A 45 -7.97 0.51 -19.56
CA ARG A 45 -6.54 0.84 -19.39
C ARG A 45 -6.04 0.60 -17.96
N LYS A 46 -6.87 0.85 -16.94
CA LYS A 46 -6.53 0.54 -15.54
C LYS A 46 -6.55 -0.96 -15.23
N LEU A 47 -7.43 -1.73 -15.85
CA LEU A 47 -7.42 -3.19 -15.75
C LEU A 47 -6.15 -3.78 -16.38
N GLU A 48 -5.72 -3.22 -17.51
CA GLU A 48 -4.46 -3.57 -18.16
C GLU A 48 -3.24 -3.18 -17.30
N LEU A 49 -3.28 -2.03 -16.64
CA LEU A 49 -2.27 -1.63 -15.65
C LEU A 49 -2.14 -2.69 -14.55
N ILE A 50 -3.25 -3.08 -13.91
CA ILE A 50 -3.25 -4.08 -12.84
C ILE A 50 -2.65 -5.40 -13.32
N ARG A 51 -3.00 -5.85 -14.53
CA ARG A 51 -2.45 -7.08 -15.13
C ARG A 51 -0.96 -6.98 -15.39
N ALA A 52 -0.49 -5.84 -15.92
CA ALA A 52 0.93 -5.60 -16.17
C ALA A 52 1.73 -5.61 -14.85
N VAL A 53 1.21 -4.98 -13.81
CA VAL A 53 1.80 -5.02 -12.46
C VAL A 53 1.82 -6.45 -11.93
N CYS A 54 0.73 -7.22 -12.02
CA CYS A 54 0.70 -8.62 -11.57
C CYS A 54 1.75 -9.48 -12.30
N ARG A 55 1.96 -9.27 -13.61
CA ARG A 55 3.04 -9.95 -14.34
C ARG A 55 4.41 -9.55 -13.83
N TYR A 56 4.66 -8.25 -13.66
CA TYR A 56 5.92 -7.73 -13.10
C TYR A 56 6.23 -8.32 -11.72
N LEU A 57 5.24 -8.36 -10.83
CA LEU A 57 5.37 -8.96 -9.50
C LEU A 57 5.71 -10.47 -9.56
N GLY A 58 5.11 -11.20 -10.50
CA GLY A 58 5.37 -12.64 -10.67
C GLY A 58 6.69 -12.96 -11.38
N SER A 59 7.06 -12.20 -12.42
CA SER A 59 8.25 -12.50 -13.24
C SER A 59 9.53 -11.90 -12.68
N GLU A 60 9.50 -10.62 -12.31
CA GLU A 60 10.67 -9.88 -11.86
C GLU A 60 10.92 -10.07 -10.36
N LEU A 61 9.84 -10.00 -9.55
CA LEU A 61 9.95 -10.12 -8.09
C LEU A 61 9.75 -11.55 -7.58
N ARG A 62 9.30 -12.46 -8.45
CA ARG A 62 9.05 -13.88 -8.12
C ARG A 62 8.09 -14.06 -6.95
N LEU A 63 7.12 -13.16 -6.79
CA LEU A 63 6.08 -13.34 -5.79
C LEU A 63 5.15 -14.49 -6.18
N ASP A 64 4.94 -15.42 -5.25
CA ASP A 64 3.96 -16.49 -5.41
C ASP A 64 2.52 -15.96 -5.25
N LEU A 65 1.89 -15.65 -6.38
CA LEU A 65 0.52 -15.12 -6.46
C LEU A 65 -0.44 -16.21 -6.96
N PRO A 66 -1.64 -16.35 -6.36
CA PRO A 66 -2.64 -17.29 -6.84
C PRO A 66 -3.16 -16.86 -8.21
N GLY A 67 -3.57 -17.84 -9.02
CA GLY A 67 -4.02 -17.59 -10.40
C GLY A 67 -5.22 -16.62 -10.52
N ASN A 68 -5.96 -16.38 -9.43
CA ASN A 68 -7.10 -15.46 -9.39
C ASN A 68 -6.79 -14.08 -8.78
N PHE A 69 -5.54 -13.78 -8.39
CA PHE A 69 -5.14 -12.48 -7.85
C PHE A 69 -5.47 -11.35 -8.83
N TYR A 70 -6.36 -10.43 -8.42
CA TYR A 70 -6.96 -9.38 -9.25
C TYR A 70 -7.49 -9.86 -10.61
N ARG A 71 -8.08 -11.06 -10.66
CA ARG A 71 -8.79 -11.55 -11.87
C ARG A 71 -10.30 -11.56 -11.73
N GLU A 72 -10.80 -11.48 -10.49
CA GLU A 72 -12.23 -11.47 -10.18
C GLU A 72 -12.68 -10.08 -9.73
N TRP A 73 -13.91 -9.72 -10.09
CA TRP A 73 -14.58 -8.53 -9.57
C TRP A 73 -15.08 -8.76 -8.14
N SER A 74 -15.01 -7.73 -7.31
CA SER A 74 -15.78 -7.67 -6.08
C SER A 74 -17.28 -7.62 -6.43
N GLY A 75 -18.08 -8.52 -5.89
CA GLY A 75 -19.50 -8.70 -6.26
C GLY A 75 -20.44 -7.50 -6.04
N LYS A 76 -19.97 -6.40 -5.43
CA LYS A 76 -20.72 -5.14 -5.30
C LYS A 76 -19.83 -3.93 -5.65
N PRO A 77 -20.25 -3.05 -6.58
CA PRO A 77 -19.40 -1.96 -7.09
C PRO A 77 -18.87 -0.95 -6.06
N SER A 78 -19.58 -0.79 -4.94
CA SER A 78 -19.35 0.27 -3.93
C SER A 78 -18.89 -0.26 -2.58
N GLN A 79 -18.70 -1.57 -2.42
CA GLN A 79 -18.49 -2.17 -1.11
C GLN A 79 -17.06 -1.92 -0.61
N SER A 80 -16.94 -1.10 0.42
CA SER A 80 -15.71 -0.97 1.21
C SER A 80 -15.77 -1.86 2.44
N LEU A 81 -14.61 -2.32 2.89
CA LEU A 81 -14.46 -2.87 4.23
C LEU A 81 -14.29 -1.72 5.22
N ILE A 82 -14.95 -1.85 6.35
CA ILE A 82 -14.99 -0.82 7.40
C ILE A 82 -14.31 -1.38 8.64
N TYR A 83 -13.38 -0.61 9.15
CA TYR A 83 -12.63 -0.90 10.36
C TYR A 83 -12.78 0.26 11.32
N LEU A 84 -13.12 -0.04 12.58
CA LEU A 84 -13.16 0.93 13.64
C LEU A 84 -11.83 0.88 14.41
N TYR A 85 -11.23 2.03 14.60
CA TYR A 85 -10.14 2.27 15.54
C TYR A 85 -10.68 3.11 16.69
N VAL A 86 -10.27 2.78 17.91
CA VAL A 86 -10.64 3.50 19.13
C VAL A 86 -9.36 3.75 19.91
N SER A 87 -9.20 4.97 20.41
CA SER A 87 -8.06 5.34 21.25
C SER A 87 -8.51 6.16 22.45
N TYR A 88 -7.77 6.05 23.54
CA TYR A 88 -7.85 7.02 24.62
C TYR A 88 -7.57 8.45 24.10
N LYS A 89 -8.14 9.45 24.78
CA LYS A 89 -7.93 10.87 24.46
C LYS A 89 -6.61 11.43 24.97
N ASP A 90 -6.00 10.80 25.95
CA ASP A 90 -4.73 11.20 26.57
C ASP A 90 -3.54 10.40 26.02
N ARG A 91 -3.75 9.20 25.46
CA ARG A 91 -2.69 8.36 24.88
C ARG A 91 -3.09 7.64 23.59
N ILE A 92 -2.12 7.30 22.74
CA ILE A 92 -2.31 6.57 21.49
C ILE A 92 -2.31 5.07 21.80
N GLN A 93 -3.44 4.58 22.30
CA GLN A 93 -3.61 3.19 22.71
C GLN A 93 -5.09 2.84 22.70
N PRO A 94 -5.48 1.63 22.25
CA PRO A 94 -6.86 1.18 22.35
C PRO A 94 -7.24 0.90 23.82
N PRO A 95 -8.52 1.07 24.20
CA PRO A 95 -9.04 0.58 25.49
C PRO A 95 -8.96 -0.94 25.58
N ASP A 96 -8.68 -1.50 26.76
CA ASP A 96 -8.54 -2.96 26.94
C ASP A 96 -9.83 -3.69 26.55
N GLU A 97 -10.98 -3.15 26.98
CA GLU A 97 -12.33 -3.62 26.59
C GLU A 97 -12.60 -3.58 25.07
N PHE A 98 -11.87 -2.77 24.31
CA PHE A 98 -11.96 -2.77 22.85
C PHE A 98 -11.10 -3.87 22.21
N VAL A 99 -9.96 -4.20 22.83
CA VAL A 99 -9.01 -5.19 22.32
C VAL A 99 -9.52 -6.61 22.49
N GLU A 100 -10.26 -6.89 23.58
CA GLU A 100 -10.88 -8.20 23.83
C GLU A 100 -11.85 -8.61 22.71
N ASP A 101 -12.54 -7.62 22.13
CA ASP A 101 -13.48 -7.78 21.02
C ASP A 101 -12.80 -7.76 19.63
N ALA A 102 -11.51 -7.43 19.58
CA ALA A 102 -10.72 -7.37 18.35
C ALA A 102 -10.06 -8.73 18.06
N ALA A 103 -9.63 -8.93 16.80
CA ALA A 103 -8.80 -10.09 16.49
C ALA A 103 -7.45 -9.97 17.25
N PRO A 104 -6.88 -11.08 17.77
CA PRO A 104 -5.63 -11.04 18.52
C PRO A 104 -4.52 -10.26 17.79
N GLY A 105 -3.87 -9.34 18.51
CA GLY A 105 -2.79 -8.52 17.99
C GLY A 105 -3.21 -7.40 17.02
N ARG A 106 -4.49 -7.00 16.98
CA ARG A 106 -4.95 -5.92 16.11
C ARG A 106 -5.52 -4.73 16.88
N PRO A 107 -5.18 -3.48 16.51
CA PRO A 107 -5.70 -2.28 17.16
C PRO A 107 -7.08 -1.85 16.61
N TYR A 108 -7.85 -2.75 15.99
CA TYR A 108 -9.11 -2.43 15.32
C TYR A 108 -10.13 -3.57 15.29
N ARG A 109 -11.40 -3.19 15.13
CA ARG A 109 -12.52 -4.11 14.90
C ARG A 109 -13.02 -3.99 13.45
N GLY A 110 -13.15 -5.13 12.77
CA GLY A 110 -13.68 -5.19 11.41
C GLY A 110 -15.20 -5.39 11.38
N PHE A 111 -15.89 -4.61 10.55
CA PHE A 111 -17.35 -4.68 10.37
C PHE A 111 -17.76 -5.19 8.98
N GLY A 112 -16.78 -5.61 8.17
CA GLY A 112 -17.00 -5.93 6.77
C GLY A 112 -17.64 -4.73 6.07
N PRO A 113 -18.73 -4.91 5.30
CA PRO A 113 -19.40 -3.81 4.59
C PRO A 113 -20.50 -3.10 5.39
N SER A 114 -20.74 -3.46 6.66
CA SER A 114 -21.90 -2.96 7.40
C SER A 114 -21.65 -1.56 7.97
N GLU A 115 -22.13 -0.52 7.26
CA GLU A 115 -22.04 0.88 7.74
C GLU A 115 -22.84 1.09 9.03
N THR A 116 -24.05 0.54 9.11
CA THR A 116 -24.92 0.70 10.29
C THR A 116 -24.27 0.15 11.55
N ALA A 117 -23.69 -1.07 11.49
CA ALA A 117 -23.03 -1.67 12.64
C ALA A 117 -21.76 -0.90 13.03
N ALA A 118 -20.98 -0.46 12.05
CA ALA A 118 -19.78 0.33 12.28
C ALA A 118 -20.09 1.69 12.93
N HIS A 119 -21.13 2.38 12.46
CA HIS A 119 -21.56 3.67 13.03
C HIS A 119 -22.17 3.52 14.43
N ALA A 120 -22.97 2.48 14.68
CA ALA A 120 -23.49 2.22 16.01
C ALA A 120 -22.36 1.97 17.03
N ALA A 121 -21.36 1.16 16.64
CA ALA A 121 -20.17 0.95 17.47
C ALA A 121 -19.37 2.24 17.66
N GLU A 122 -19.16 3.04 16.61
CA GLU A 122 -18.48 4.33 16.71
C GLU A 122 -19.18 5.26 17.71
N GLN A 123 -20.51 5.38 17.63
CA GLN A 123 -21.30 6.21 18.53
C GLN A 123 -21.18 5.76 20.00
N TYR A 124 -21.18 4.45 20.25
CA TYR A 124 -20.95 3.90 21.59
C TYR A 124 -19.62 4.38 22.19
N TRP A 125 -18.52 4.29 21.44
CA TRP A 125 -17.20 4.71 21.91
C TRP A 125 -17.08 6.24 22.04
N ARG A 126 -17.66 7.00 21.10
CA ARG A 126 -17.71 8.47 21.19
C ARG A 126 -18.48 8.96 22.41
N ALA A 127 -19.59 8.32 22.75
CA ALA A 127 -20.39 8.65 23.94
C ALA A 127 -19.57 8.49 25.23
N ARG A 128 -18.67 7.51 25.27
CA ARG A 128 -17.71 7.25 26.36
C ARG A 128 -16.44 8.13 26.29
N LYS A 129 -16.46 9.17 25.45
CA LYS A 129 -15.38 10.16 25.29
C LYS A 129 -14.07 9.62 24.76
N PHE A 130 -14.08 8.53 23.98
CA PHE A 130 -12.90 8.09 23.24
C PHE A 130 -12.76 8.82 21.90
N ASP A 131 -11.53 8.86 21.39
CA ASP A 131 -11.29 9.20 20.00
C ASP A 131 -11.61 7.98 19.15
N THR A 132 -12.32 8.19 18.04
CA THR A 132 -12.70 7.12 17.11
C THR A 132 -12.30 7.45 15.69
N LEU A 133 -12.06 6.41 14.91
CA LEU A 133 -11.87 6.50 13.47
C LEU A 133 -12.56 5.34 12.76
N LEU A 134 -13.52 5.65 11.89
CA LEU A 134 -14.04 4.70 10.90
C LEU A 134 -13.20 4.75 9.62
N TYR A 135 -12.29 3.79 9.51
CA TYR A 135 -11.47 3.60 8.32
C TYR A 135 -12.20 2.75 7.27
N ARG A 136 -12.26 3.26 6.04
CA ARG A 136 -12.81 2.57 4.88
C ARG A 136 -11.69 2.20 3.94
N THR A 137 -11.61 0.93 3.55
CA THR A 137 -10.68 0.46 2.52
C THR A 137 -11.38 -0.33 1.43
N VAL A 138 -10.73 -0.35 0.28
CA VAL A 138 -11.10 -1.08 -0.92
C VAL A 138 -10.09 -2.18 -1.22
N ALA A 139 -8.93 -2.10 -0.57
CA ALA A 139 -7.96 -3.16 -0.49
C ALA A 139 -8.49 -4.19 0.50
N SER A 140 -8.55 -5.44 0.06
CA SER A 140 -9.05 -6.52 0.89
C SER A 140 -8.17 -7.72 0.65
N ARG A 141 -8.07 -8.56 1.69
CA ARG A 141 -7.39 -9.86 1.64
C ARG A 141 -7.86 -10.78 0.50
N SER A 142 -8.99 -10.47 -0.13
CA SER A 142 -9.51 -11.21 -1.29
C SER A 142 -8.85 -10.82 -2.62
N ALA A 143 -8.07 -9.72 -2.65
CA ALA A 143 -7.36 -9.22 -3.83
C ALA A 143 -8.26 -9.17 -5.09
N LYS A 144 -9.51 -8.73 -4.93
CA LYS A 144 -10.49 -8.59 -6.02
C LYS A 144 -10.47 -7.18 -6.59
N ILE A 145 -10.79 -7.06 -7.87
CA ILE A 145 -10.94 -5.77 -8.54
C ILE A 145 -12.22 -5.09 -8.03
N SER A 146 -12.11 -3.86 -7.54
CA SER A 146 -13.26 -3.00 -7.19
C SER A 146 -13.28 -1.74 -8.05
N TYR A 147 -14.46 -1.19 -8.31
CA TYR A 147 -14.57 0.08 -9.04
C TYR A 147 -13.92 1.24 -8.29
N ARG A 148 -13.84 1.17 -6.96
CA ARG A 148 -13.17 2.20 -6.16
C ARG A 148 -11.65 2.16 -6.35
N LEU A 149 -11.04 0.98 -6.44
CA LEU A 149 -9.62 0.85 -6.81
C LEU A 149 -9.33 1.51 -8.16
N LEU A 150 -10.22 1.30 -9.14
CA LEU A 150 -10.10 1.87 -10.48
C LEU A 150 -10.32 3.39 -10.52
N ARG A 151 -10.69 4.05 -9.41
CA ARG A 151 -10.74 5.51 -9.32
C ARG A 151 -9.40 6.14 -8.95
N TYR A 152 -8.44 5.36 -8.46
CA TYR A 152 -7.14 5.85 -7.99
C TYR A 152 -6.25 6.30 -9.14
N GLU A 153 -5.32 7.22 -8.86
CA GLU A 153 -4.19 7.48 -9.78
C GLU A 153 -3.37 6.20 -10.01
N ASP A 154 -2.61 6.18 -11.08
CA ASP A 154 -1.99 4.93 -11.55
C ASP A 154 -0.92 4.44 -10.58
N SER A 155 -0.13 5.35 -10.03
CA SER A 155 0.85 5.05 -8.99
C SER A 155 0.19 4.46 -7.74
N ALA A 156 -0.99 4.96 -7.36
CA ALA A 156 -1.75 4.43 -6.24
C ALA A 156 -2.31 3.03 -6.52
N ILE A 157 -2.74 2.74 -7.74
CA ILE A 157 -3.16 1.39 -8.14
C ILE A 157 -1.99 0.42 -8.04
N VAL A 158 -0.83 0.79 -8.62
CA VAL A 158 0.38 -0.03 -8.62
C VAL A 158 0.81 -0.33 -7.18
N PHE A 159 0.84 0.68 -6.32
CA PHE A 159 1.12 0.54 -4.90
C PHE A 159 0.17 -0.45 -4.23
N VAL A 160 -1.16 -0.29 -4.37
CA VAL A 160 -2.14 -1.15 -3.68
C VAL A 160 -2.03 -2.60 -4.16
N VAL A 161 -1.84 -2.82 -5.46
CA VAL A 161 -1.69 -4.17 -6.02
C VAL A 161 -0.42 -4.83 -5.47
N ALA A 162 0.70 -4.11 -5.40
CA ALA A 162 1.95 -4.62 -4.85
C ALA A 162 1.89 -4.87 -3.34
N HIS A 163 1.25 -3.98 -2.58
CA HIS A 163 1.00 -4.11 -1.14
C HIS A 163 0.25 -5.41 -0.82
N GLU A 164 -0.89 -5.61 -1.47
CA GLU A 164 -1.71 -6.81 -1.28
C GLU A 164 -1.02 -8.08 -1.80
N ALA A 165 -0.20 -7.97 -2.85
CA ALA A 165 0.56 -9.09 -3.39
C ALA A 165 1.57 -9.62 -2.36
N LEU A 166 2.21 -8.74 -1.59
CA LEU A 166 3.11 -9.16 -0.53
C LEU A 166 2.36 -9.93 0.57
N HIS A 167 1.23 -9.41 1.06
CA HIS A 167 0.42 -10.11 2.07
C HIS A 167 -0.01 -11.50 1.62
N VAL A 168 -0.39 -11.63 0.35
CA VAL A 168 -0.77 -12.93 -0.23
C VAL A 168 0.44 -13.86 -0.31
N HIS A 169 1.59 -13.35 -0.76
CA HIS A 169 2.83 -14.13 -0.83
C HIS A 169 3.25 -14.63 0.56
N LEU A 170 3.34 -13.75 1.57
CA LEU A 170 3.73 -14.12 2.93
C LEU A 170 2.83 -15.21 3.51
N ARG A 171 1.51 -15.07 3.33
CA ARG A 171 0.53 -16.07 3.78
C ARG A 171 0.72 -17.42 3.09
N LYS A 172 0.93 -17.44 1.77
CA LYS A 172 1.14 -18.68 1.01
C LYS A 172 2.45 -19.36 1.38
N SER A 173 3.50 -18.56 1.61
CA SER A 173 4.81 -19.05 2.04
C SER A 173 4.85 -19.48 3.51
N GLY A 174 3.78 -19.25 4.29
CA GLY A 174 3.74 -19.57 5.72
C GLY A 174 4.64 -18.69 6.59
N ILE A 175 5.17 -17.60 6.04
CA ILE A 175 6.04 -16.66 6.74
C ILE A 175 5.18 -15.84 7.70
N LYS A 176 5.51 -15.89 8.99
CA LYS A 176 4.81 -15.15 10.04
C LYS A 176 5.68 -14.01 10.51
N ILE A 177 5.18 -12.79 10.37
CA ILE A 177 5.82 -11.58 10.88
C ILE A 177 4.79 -10.79 11.70
N PRO A 178 5.19 -10.00 12.72
CA PRO A 178 4.26 -9.16 13.47
C PRO A 178 3.51 -8.23 12.53
N TYR A 179 2.22 -8.01 12.81
CA TYR A 179 1.32 -7.27 11.92
C TYR A 179 1.87 -5.90 11.50
N ASP A 180 2.46 -5.15 12.43
CA ASP A 180 2.98 -3.82 12.13
C ASP A 180 4.20 -3.85 11.20
N TYR A 181 5.04 -4.90 11.31
CA TYR A 181 6.12 -5.15 10.37
C TYR A 181 5.60 -5.65 9.02
N GLU A 182 4.51 -6.43 9.01
CA GLU A 182 3.85 -6.88 7.78
C GLU A 182 3.36 -5.71 6.94
N GLU A 183 2.59 -4.81 7.55
CA GLU A 183 2.06 -3.62 6.87
C GLU A 183 3.19 -2.66 6.47
N ALA A 184 4.19 -2.44 7.33
CA ALA A 184 5.33 -1.58 7.01
C ALA A 184 6.17 -2.11 5.84
N LEU A 185 6.36 -3.42 5.78
CA LEU A 185 7.06 -4.08 4.69
C LEU A 185 6.25 -4.04 3.39
N ALA A 186 4.94 -4.24 3.48
CA ALA A 186 4.03 -4.14 2.34
C ALA A 186 4.03 -2.72 1.75
N ASP A 187 4.02 -1.69 2.59
CA ASP A 187 4.17 -0.30 2.18
C ASP A 187 5.51 -0.07 1.47
N TRP A 188 6.62 -0.51 2.07
CA TRP A 188 7.95 -0.35 1.47
C TRP A 188 8.05 -1.05 0.12
N VAL A 189 7.67 -2.32 0.03
CA VAL A 189 7.63 -3.06 -1.24
C VAL A 189 6.72 -2.36 -2.25
N GLY A 190 5.54 -1.88 -1.82
CA GLY A 190 4.62 -1.15 -2.67
C GLY A 190 5.25 0.09 -3.31
N LEU A 191 5.93 0.92 -2.51
CA LEU A 191 6.62 2.14 -3.00
C LEU A 191 7.79 1.80 -3.93
N GLN A 192 8.55 0.76 -3.57
CA GLN A 192 9.63 0.26 -4.39
C GLN A 192 9.15 -0.26 -5.76
N VAL A 193 8.01 -0.96 -5.80
CA VAL A 193 7.39 -1.43 -7.05
C VAL A 193 6.90 -0.28 -7.90
N VAL A 194 6.35 0.79 -7.30
CA VAL A 194 5.96 2.00 -8.05
C VAL A 194 7.16 2.57 -8.83
N LEU A 195 8.33 2.69 -8.19
CA LEU A 195 9.55 3.18 -8.84
C LEU A 195 10.14 2.16 -9.84
N GLY A 196 10.16 0.87 -9.49
CA GLY A 196 10.69 -0.18 -10.37
C GLY A 196 9.86 -0.34 -11.64
N PHE A 197 8.54 -0.36 -11.50
CA PHE A 197 7.59 -0.47 -12.60
C PHE A 197 7.59 0.77 -13.50
N SER A 198 7.82 1.97 -12.95
CA SER A 198 7.97 3.22 -13.73
C SER A 198 9.29 3.31 -14.51
N LYS A 199 10.25 2.41 -14.26
CA LYS A 199 11.54 2.35 -14.98
C LYS A 199 11.71 1.14 -15.89
N CYS A 200 10.99 0.05 -15.65
CA CYS A 200 11.09 -1.19 -16.45
C CYS A 200 10.90 -0.89 -17.94
N ARG A 201 11.74 -1.41 -18.85
CA ARG A 201 11.63 -1.14 -20.31
C ARG A 201 11.29 -2.39 -21.14
N ASN A 202 10.87 -3.46 -20.46
CA ASN A 202 10.69 -4.78 -21.08
C ASN A 202 9.33 -4.89 -21.80
N GLU A 203 9.16 -5.91 -22.65
CA GLU A 203 7.92 -6.25 -23.38
C GLU A 203 6.66 -6.31 -22.49
N LEU A 204 6.84 -6.46 -21.17
CA LEU A 204 5.78 -6.36 -20.16
C LEU A 204 5.03 -5.00 -20.18
N ARG A 205 5.63 -3.95 -20.76
CA ARG A 205 5.11 -2.58 -20.85
C ARG A 205 4.28 -2.22 -22.07
N GLU A 206 4.28 -3.02 -23.13
CA GLU A 206 3.81 -2.53 -24.44
C GLU A 206 2.35 -2.04 -24.47
N ALA A 207 1.53 -2.37 -23.48
CA ALA A 207 0.15 -1.88 -23.36
C ALA A 207 -0.05 -0.67 -22.43
N VAL A 208 0.78 -0.46 -21.38
CA VAL A 208 0.52 0.58 -20.36
C VAL A 208 1.81 1.11 -19.74
N THR A 209 2.04 2.43 -19.85
CA THR A 209 3.12 3.15 -19.16
C THR A 209 2.63 3.80 -17.86
N LEU A 210 3.47 3.71 -16.82
CA LEU A 210 3.36 4.53 -15.61
C LEU A 210 4.33 5.69 -15.75
N ASP A 211 3.85 6.92 -15.57
CA ASP A 211 4.67 8.12 -15.65
C ASP A 211 5.73 8.14 -14.54
N ALA A 212 6.99 8.37 -14.92
CA ALA A 212 8.11 8.30 -13.98
C ALA A 212 8.07 9.43 -12.96
N ASP A 213 7.70 10.63 -13.38
CA ASP A 213 7.64 11.79 -12.49
C ASP A 213 6.43 11.68 -11.54
N GLU A 214 5.29 11.16 -12.00
CA GLU A 214 4.15 10.81 -11.15
C GLU A 214 4.56 9.79 -10.08
N ALA A 215 5.28 8.74 -10.47
CA ALA A 215 5.76 7.70 -9.55
C ALA A 215 6.70 8.28 -8.48
N VAL A 216 7.64 9.15 -8.86
CA VAL A 216 8.53 9.82 -7.89
C VAL A 216 7.74 10.71 -6.94
N ARG A 217 6.86 11.58 -7.46
CA ARG A 217 6.02 12.46 -6.62
C ARG A 217 5.15 11.65 -5.67
N PHE A 218 4.59 10.53 -6.14
CA PHE A 218 3.77 9.64 -5.32
C PHE A 218 4.56 9.06 -4.15
N VAL A 219 5.77 8.54 -4.41
CA VAL A 219 6.62 7.97 -3.36
C VAL A 219 7.05 9.04 -2.38
N ASP A 220 7.49 10.21 -2.84
CA ASP A 220 7.87 11.33 -1.98
C ASP A 220 6.72 11.76 -1.06
N ARG A 221 5.48 11.81 -1.57
CA ARG A 221 4.28 12.10 -0.75
C ARG A 221 4.08 11.06 0.34
N MET A 222 4.22 9.77 0.02
CA MET A 222 4.04 8.68 0.98
C MET A 222 5.12 8.66 2.05
N GLU A 223 6.38 8.85 1.67
CA GLU A 223 7.48 8.92 2.64
C GLU A 223 7.34 10.14 3.56
N LYS A 224 6.97 11.30 3.01
CA LYS A 224 6.69 12.49 3.81
C LYS A 224 5.54 12.25 4.80
N PHE A 225 4.49 11.54 4.38
CA PHE A 225 3.41 11.15 5.28
C PHE A 225 3.91 10.27 6.43
N HIS A 226 4.72 9.25 6.16
CA HIS A 226 5.31 8.42 7.21
C HIS A 226 6.19 9.23 8.17
N SER A 227 7.02 10.14 7.65
CA SER A 227 7.89 10.98 8.49
C SER A 227 7.08 11.84 9.45
N LEU A 228 6.02 12.49 8.95
CA LEU A 228 5.14 13.32 9.77
C LEU A 228 4.49 12.53 10.91
N ILE A 229 4.04 11.30 10.65
CA ILE A 229 3.50 10.44 11.71
C ILE A 229 4.57 10.14 12.76
N CYS A 230 5.80 9.82 12.35
CA CYS A 230 6.90 9.52 13.28
C CYS A 230 7.27 10.72 14.17
N GLU A 231 7.35 11.93 13.61
CA GLU A 231 7.61 13.18 14.36
C GLU A 231 6.60 13.37 15.51
N VAL A 232 5.34 13.00 15.26
CA VAL A 232 4.24 13.19 16.22
C VAL A 232 4.32 12.19 17.37
N LEU A 233 4.70 10.95 17.07
CA LEU A 233 4.87 9.92 18.08
C LEU A 233 6.04 10.21 19.03
N GLN A 234 7.03 10.99 18.58
CA GLN A 234 8.20 11.37 19.38
C GLN A 234 7.92 12.53 20.36
N GLY A 235 6.67 13.01 20.46
CA GLY A 235 6.25 13.85 21.57
C GLY A 235 6.46 15.35 21.40
N GLU A 236 6.65 15.86 20.18
CA GLU A 236 6.54 17.30 19.93
C GLU A 236 5.07 17.71 20.16
N ALA A 237 4.65 18.20 21.33
CA ALA A 237 3.24 18.47 21.64
C ALA A 237 2.54 19.47 20.67
N ALA A 238 3.30 20.25 19.90
CA ALA A 238 2.83 21.07 18.79
C ALA A 238 2.45 20.27 17.51
N SER A 239 2.50 18.94 17.55
CA SER A 239 2.55 18.07 16.37
C SER A 239 1.20 17.67 15.77
N LEU A 240 0.12 17.54 16.54
CA LEU A 240 -1.20 17.22 15.97
C LEU A 240 -1.71 18.34 15.06
N ALA A 241 -1.58 19.59 15.51
CA ALA A 241 -1.88 20.76 14.70
C ALA A 241 -0.94 20.85 13.49
N ARG A 242 0.36 20.55 13.63
CA ARG A 242 1.30 20.52 12.49
C ARG A 242 1.01 19.40 11.50
N ILE A 243 0.54 18.22 11.92
CA ILE A 243 0.06 17.19 10.99
C ILE A 243 -1.14 17.74 10.25
N GLN A 244 -2.15 18.23 10.98
CA GLN A 244 -3.36 18.78 10.37
C GLN A 244 -3.00 19.86 9.35
N ASP A 245 -2.09 20.78 9.69
CA ASP A 245 -1.59 21.83 8.81
C ASP A 245 -0.83 21.29 7.59
N ALA A 246 0.12 20.37 7.81
CA ALA A 246 0.89 19.75 6.74
C ALA A 246 0.00 18.94 5.79
N TRP A 247 -1.03 18.32 6.37
CA TRP A 247 -2.07 17.57 5.69
C TRP A 247 -3.00 18.48 4.90
N ASP A 248 -3.49 19.57 5.49
CA ASP A 248 -4.35 20.55 4.84
C ASP A 248 -3.62 21.21 3.67
N ARG A 249 -2.31 21.49 3.83
CA ARG A 249 -1.45 21.95 2.72
C ARG A 249 -1.28 20.90 1.64
N ALA A 250 -1.10 19.62 1.99
CA ALA A 250 -0.99 18.54 1.02
C ALA A 250 -2.32 18.34 0.25
N ILE A 251 -3.46 18.42 0.93
CA ILE A 251 -4.79 18.40 0.32
C ILE A 251 -5.00 19.63 -0.58
N ALA A 252 -4.62 20.83 -0.11
CA ALA A 252 -4.81 22.08 -0.86
C ALA A 252 -3.95 22.13 -2.14
N ALA A 253 -2.78 21.50 -2.12
CA ALA A 253 -1.91 21.37 -3.29
C ALA A 253 -2.43 20.36 -4.33
N GLU A 254 -3.39 19.50 -3.98
CA GLU A 254 -3.96 18.49 -4.88
C GLU A 254 -5.37 18.87 -5.36
N HIS A 255 -5.48 19.27 -6.63
CA HIS A 255 -6.74 19.67 -7.27
C HIS A 255 -7.71 18.50 -7.59
N THR A 256 -7.41 17.25 -7.21
CA THR A 256 -8.25 16.10 -7.60
C THR A 256 -9.14 15.56 -6.49
N ILE A 257 -10.42 15.35 -6.82
CA ILE A 257 -11.48 14.75 -5.98
C ILE A 257 -11.06 13.38 -5.39
N SER A 258 -10.11 12.69 -6.02
CA SER A 258 -9.55 11.39 -5.63
C SER A 258 -8.79 11.43 -4.29
N ALA A 259 -8.03 12.49 -4.02
CA ALA A 259 -7.23 12.66 -2.81
C ALA A 259 -8.11 12.89 -1.56
N LYS A 260 -9.17 13.68 -1.73
CA LYS A 260 -10.12 14.04 -0.65
C LYS A 260 -10.93 12.86 -0.13
N VAL A 261 -11.14 11.79 -0.91
CA VAL A 261 -12.17 10.79 -0.59
C VAL A 261 -11.63 9.41 -0.19
N TYR A 262 -10.47 8.94 -0.67
CA TYR A 262 -10.23 7.48 -0.61
C TYR A 262 -8.92 6.97 -0.03
N ARG A 263 -7.81 7.71 -0.06
CA ARG A 263 -6.64 7.32 0.75
C ARG A 263 -6.65 7.96 2.13
N PHE A 264 -7.35 9.09 2.21
CA PHE A 264 -7.23 10.13 3.21
C PHE A 264 -8.59 10.67 3.67
N GLY A 265 -9.68 9.92 3.46
CA GLY A 265 -11.07 10.27 3.82
C GLY A 265 -11.34 10.36 5.33
N PHE A 266 -10.39 10.95 6.04
CA PHE A 266 -10.41 11.24 7.45
C PHE A 266 -11.02 12.61 7.63
N SER A 267 -12.20 12.65 8.24
CA SER A 267 -12.78 13.91 8.72
C SER A 267 -12.14 14.39 10.02
N VAL A 268 -11.25 13.59 10.64
CA VAL A 268 -10.70 13.87 11.97
C VAL A 268 -9.26 13.35 12.12
N PHE A 269 -8.33 14.24 12.45
CA PHE A 269 -6.99 13.92 12.95
C PHE A 269 -7.03 13.84 14.47
N ASN A 270 -7.08 12.62 15.00
CA ASN A 270 -7.16 12.35 16.44
C ASN A 270 -6.28 11.16 16.84
N LYS A 271 -6.33 10.73 18.11
CA LYS A 271 -5.49 9.63 18.57
C LYS A 271 -5.87 8.27 17.98
N ALA A 272 -7.11 8.07 17.55
CA ALA A 272 -7.50 6.85 16.83
C ALA A 272 -6.94 6.81 15.39
N PHE A 273 -6.84 7.98 14.74
CA PHE A 273 -6.09 8.10 13.50
C PHE A 273 -4.61 7.79 13.71
N LEU A 274 -3.97 8.40 14.73
CA LEU A 274 -2.58 8.10 15.02
C LEU A 274 -2.39 6.63 15.38
N LEU A 275 -3.29 6.02 16.16
CA LEU A 275 -3.21 4.60 16.52
C LEU A 275 -3.13 3.71 15.29
N ARG A 276 -3.96 3.98 14.28
CA ARG A 276 -3.95 3.25 13.00
C ARG A 276 -2.57 3.28 12.32
N TYR A 277 -1.95 4.45 12.25
CA TYR A 277 -0.73 4.67 11.47
C TYR A 277 0.55 4.49 12.28
N SER A 278 0.47 4.60 13.60
CA SER A 278 1.62 4.78 14.48
C SER A 278 2.60 3.62 14.45
N ALA A 279 2.07 2.41 14.58
CA ALA A 279 2.88 1.23 14.75
C ALA A 279 3.66 0.89 13.47
N TYR A 280 3.00 0.87 12.31
CA TYR A 280 3.69 0.50 11.07
C TYR A 280 4.51 1.65 10.46
N CYS A 281 4.12 2.92 10.61
CA CYS A 281 4.95 4.04 10.12
C CYS A 281 6.30 4.10 10.83
N ALA A 282 6.34 3.82 12.14
CA ALA A 282 7.61 3.73 12.88
C ALA A 282 8.48 2.57 12.36
N LYS A 283 7.87 1.41 12.08
CA LYS A 283 8.58 0.25 11.52
C LYS A 283 9.02 0.45 10.08
N TYR A 284 8.35 1.29 9.29
CA TYR A 284 8.71 1.59 7.90
C TYR A 284 10.15 2.09 7.76
N PHE A 285 10.54 3.13 8.52
CA PHE A 285 11.88 3.69 8.41
C PHE A 285 12.95 2.77 8.99
N HIS A 286 12.62 2.04 10.04
CA HIS A 286 13.49 1.01 10.59
C HIS A 286 13.78 -0.08 9.54
N LEU A 287 12.73 -0.63 8.90
CA LEU A 287 12.88 -1.58 7.80
C LEU A 287 13.66 -0.99 6.63
N LYS A 288 13.36 0.24 6.22
CA LYS A 288 14.08 0.94 5.16
C LYS A 288 15.58 1.05 5.45
N SER A 289 15.97 1.40 6.68
CA SER A 289 17.38 1.46 7.10
C SER A 289 18.04 0.08 7.00
N VAL A 290 17.46 -0.97 7.60
CA VAL A 290 17.99 -2.34 7.54
C VAL A 290 18.13 -2.85 6.09
N LEU A 291 17.14 -2.56 5.26
CA LEU A 291 17.10 -2.95 3.85
C LEU A 291 18.12 -2.19 2.99
N CYS A 292 18.36 -0.91 3.27
CA CYS A 292 19.32 -0.10 2.53
C CYS A 292 20.77 -0.27 3.02
N GLU A 293 21.00 -0.49 4.32
CA GLU A 293 22.33 -0.70 4.93
C GLU A 293 22.97 -2.03 4.57
N SER A 294 22.16 -3.01 4.14
CA SER A 294 22.62 -4.30 3.59
C SER A 294 23.34 -4.18 2.23
N GLY A 295 23.74 -2.96 1.81
CA GLY A 295 24.63 -2.71 0.67
C GLY A 295 23.96 -2.63 -0.70
N GLY A 296 22.64 -2.46 -0.78
CA GLY A 296 21.92 -2.36 -2.05
C GLY A 296 21.35 -0.97 -2.31
N GLU A 297 21.86 -0.26 -3.33
CA GLU A 297 20.95 0.55 -4.14
C GLU A 297 19.78 -0.36 -4.54
N PHE A 298 18.55 0.14 -4.41
CA PHE A 298 17.37 -0.64 -4.74
C PHE A 298 17.49 -1.22 -6.17
N ASN A 299 17.78 -2.52 -6.26
CA ASN A 299 17.85 -3.22 -7.53
C ASN A 299 16.43 -3.72 -7.86
N PRO A 300 15.79 -3.22 -8.93
CA PRO A 300 14.45 -3.64 -9.35
C PRO A 300 14.32 -5.15 -9.60
N ALA A 301 15.43 -5.89 -9.66
CA ALA A 301 15.48 -7.30 -9.99
C ALA A 301 15.32 -8.27 -8.80
N PHE A 302 15.21 -7.81 -7.54
CA PHE A 302 14.81 -8.58 -6.34
C PHE A 302 15.06 -10.12 -6.36
N GLY A 303 16.22 -10.58 -6.85
CA GLY A 303 16.59 -12.00 -6.86
C GLY A 303 16.72 -12.61 -5.45
N ASN A 304 16.54 -11.76 -4.43
CA ASN A 304 16.70 -12.02 -3.02
C ASN A 304 15.51 -11.56 -2.15
N LEU A 305 14.39 -11.00 -2.67
CA LEU A 305 13.26 -10.63 -1.78
C LEU A 305 12.79 -11.84 -0.99
N HIS A 306 12.54 -12.96 -1.69
CA HIS A 306 12.17 -14.22 -1.07
C HIS A 306 13.21 -14.72 -0.06
N ARG A 307 14.50 -14.76 -0.46
CA ARG A 307 15.62 -15.12 0.44
C ARG A 307 15.78 -14.20 1.65
N TRP A 308 15.35 -12.95 1.53
CA TRP A 308 15.39 -11.99 2.62
C TRP A 308 14.16 -12.08 3.52
N LEU A 309 12.97 -12.30 2.95
CA LEU A 309 11.75 -12.62 3.71
C LEU A 309 11.94 -13.86 4.58
N GLU A 310 12.65 -14.87 4.09
CA GLU A 310 13.07 -16.04 4.88
C GLU A 310 13.97 -15.63 6.06
N LYS A 311 14.95 -14.74 5.83
CA LYS A 311 15.87 -14.23 6.87
C LYS A 311 15.23 -13.26 7.85
N ILE A 312 14.15 -12.56 7.49
CA ILE A 312 13.43 -11.70 8.42
C ILE A 312 12.88 -12.52 9.59
N ALA A 313 12.35 -13.72 9.32
CA ALA A 313 11.83 -14.58 10.38
C ALA A 313 12.90 -14.85 11.45
N ASP A 314 14.15 -15.07 11.02
CA ASP A 314 15.31 -15.29 11.90
C ASP A 314 15.78 -14.01 12.62
N ASN A 315 15.48 -12.83 12.07
CA ASN A 315 15.92 -11.54 12.63
C ASN A 315 14.82 -10.78 13.39
N ILE A 316 13.55 -11.17 13.31
CA ILE A 316 12.45 -10.46 14.01
C ILE A 316 12.64 -10.45 15.52
N GLU A 317 13.21 -11.51 16.11
CA GLU A 317 13.55 -11.54 17.53
C GLU A 317 14.66 -10.53 17.89
N SER A 318 15.53 -10.17 16.94
CA SER A 318 16.57 -9.15 17.11
C SER A 318 16.08 -7.72 16.80
N LEU A 319 14.88 -7.56 16.24
CA LEU A 319 14.26 -6.27 15.91
C LEU A 319 13.25 -5.80 16.97
N GLY A 320 12.97 -6.64 17.98
CA GLY A 320 12.07 -6.41 19.11
C GLY A 320 12.76 -5.73 20.29
#